data_AF-A0A1P8ULB0-F1
#
_entry.id   AF-A0A1P8ULB0-F1
#
_cell.length_a   1.000
_cell.length_b   1.000
_cell.length_c   1.000
_cell.angle_alpha   90.00
_cell.angle_beta   90.00
_cell.angle_gamma   90.00
#
_symmetry.space_group_name_H-M   'P 1'
#
loop_
_entity.id
_entity.type
_entity.pdbx_description
1 polymer ?
#
loop_
_entity_poly.entity_id
_entity_poly.type
_entity_poly.pdbx_seq_one_letter_code
_entity_poly.pdbx_strand_id
1 'polypeptide(L)'
;MRLRESAASLADAAPGAGGANATAAANGASRAPLFPAYYTYTNRYPDIDPTAFRLRIDGLVDHPLELTLAQLEAMDAVREQRTFQCVTGWSVPNVVWTGVRPETLLKLAGAHATGTHLIFHSADGVYVDQLSIDQARLPGVLLAYRIDDVPLPRKGGYPLRLIVPPMYGYKSVKWVDRIIVADKGVVGTWERWGYPDNAWINGEKPA
;
A
#
# COMPACT_ATOMS: atom_id res chain seq x y z
N MET A 1 -19.88 58.83 -31.19
CA MET A 1 -18.42 59.03 -31.30
C MET A 1 -17.79 58.24 -30.16
N ARG A 2 -17.57 56.91 -30.26
CA ARG A 2 -16.48 56.17 -30.96
C ARG A 2 -15.06 56.62 -30.56
N LEU A 3 -14.31 55.69 -29.93
CA LEU A 3 -12.84 55.52 -30.00
C LEU A 3 -12.03 56.66 -29.31
N ARG A 4 -10.77 56.61 -28.86
CA ARG A 4 -9.61 55.66 -28.76
C ARG A 4 -8.61 56.31 -27.74
N GLU A 5 -7.48 55.76 -27.27
CA GLU A 5 -6.68 54.55 -27.53
C GLU A 5 -5.88 54.16 -26.24
N SER A 6 -5.32 52.95 -26.24
CA SER A 6 -4.14 52.43 -25.53
C SER A 6 -2.90 53.34 -25.37
N ALA A 7 -2.04 53.02 -24.38
CA ALA A 7 -0.60 52.71 -24.61
C ALA A 7 0.06 52.10 -23.35
N ALA A 8 0.69 50.93 -23.51
CA ALA A 8 1.73 50.43 -22.60
C ALA A 8 3.09 50.56 -23.31
N SER A 9 4.17 50.70 -22.55
CA SER A 9 5.55 50.69 -23.07
C SER A 9 6.43 49.74 -22.26
N LEU A 10 7.49 49.23 -22.89
CA LEU A 10 8.30 48.09 -22.47
C LEU A 10 9.80 48.44 -22.38
N ALA A 11 10.57 47.47 -21.86
CA ALA A 11 12.04 47.40 -21.71
C ALA A 11 12.62 48.16 -20.49
N ASP A 12 13.71 47.71 -19.85
CA ASP A 12 14.71 46.71 -20.31
C ASP A 12 15.21 45.74 -19.20
N ALA A 13 16.13 44.84 -19.56
CA ALA A 13 16.41 43.54 -18.92
C ALA A 13 17.47 43.50 -17.78
N ALA A 14 17.65 42.28 -17.24
CA ALA A 14 18.50 41.92 -16.08
C ALA A 14 20.02 41.85 -16.37
N PRO A 15 20.87 41.56 -15.35
CA PRO A 15 21.33 40.16 -15.20
C PRO A 15 21.64 39.71 -13.74
N GLY A 16 21.92 38.42 -13.55
CA GLY A 16 22.63 37.93 -12.35
C GLY A 16 22.26 36.51 -11.90
N ALA A 17 22.99 35.49 -12.34
CA ALA A 17 22.85 34.12 -11.86
C ALA A 17 23.80 33.81 -10.69
N GLY A 18 23.33 33.00 -9.73
CA GLY A 18 24.15 32.46 -8.65
C GLY A 18 23.41 31.34 -7.93
N GLY A 19 23.90 30.10 -8.05
CA GLY A 19 23.30 28.93 -7.41
C GLY A 19 23.96 28.57 -6.08
N ALA A 20 23.19 28.05 -5.14
CA ALA A 20 23.69 27.27 -3.99
C ALA A 20 22.59 26.31 -3.49
N ASN A 21 23.02 25.19 -2.91
CA ASN A 21 22.16 24.07 -2.52
C ASN A 21 21.33 24.31 -1.24
N ALA A 22 20.22 23.57 -1.20
CA ALA A 22 19.58 22.96 -0.02
C ALA A 22 19.80 23.58 1.37
N THR A 23 18.71 24.06 1.98
CA THR A 23 18.23 23.53 3.27
C THR A 23 16.72 23.76 3.40
N ALA A 24 15.93 22.71 3.22
CA ALA A 24 14.53 22.68 3.64
C ALA A 24 14.38 21.60 4.72
N ALA A 25 14.90 21.89 5.92
CA ALA A 25 14.59 21.11 7.11
C ALA A 25 13.12 21.35 7.46
N ALA A 26 12.24 20.50 6.96
CA ALA A 26 10.81 20.63 7.16
C ALA A 26 10.45 20.26 8.61
N ASN A 27 10.28 21.28 9.47
CA ASN A 27 9.61 21.17 10.76
C ASN A 27 8.10 20.94 10.55
N GLY A 28 7.74 19.82 9.94
CA GLY A 28 6.38 19.37 9.72
C GLY A 28 6.12 18.12 10.56
N ALA A 29 5.12 18.18 11.45
CA ALA A 29 4.68 16.99 12.17
C ALA A 29 4.18 15.94 11.17
N SER A 30 4.81 14.77 11.16
CA SER A 30 4.43 13.65 10.30
C SER A 30 2.94 13.33 10.48
N ARG A 31 2.20 13.30 9.36
CA ARG A 31 0.77 13.04 9.34
C ARG A 31 0.43 12.17 8.15
N ALA A 32 -0.44 11.18 8.37
CA ALA A 32 -0.91 10.31 7.31
C ALA A 32 -1.44 11.14 6.10
N PRO A 33 -1.09 10.74 4.87
CA PRO A 33 -1.45 11.45 3.66
C PRO A 33 -2.97 11.39 3.42
N LEU A 34 -3.49 12.44 2.78
CA LEU A 34 -4.90 12.53 2.46
C LEU A 34 -5.21 11.71 1.20
N PHE A 35 -5.79 10.53 1.39
CA PHE A 35 -6.35 9.75 0.28
C PHE A 35 -7.75 10.30 -0.06
N PRO A 36 -8.07 10.58 -1.34
CA PRO A 36 -9.37 11.10 -1.77
C PRO A 36 -10.57 10.27 -1.31
N ALA A 37 -10.42 8.94 -1.24
CA ALA A 37 -11.47 8.03 -0.79
C ALA A 37 -10.91 6.80 -0.06
N TYR A 38 -11.73 6.20 0.81
CA TYR A 38 -11.43 4.95 1.51
C TYR A 38 -12.60 3.97 1.33
N TYR A 39 -12.55 3.17 0.27
CA TYR A 39 -13.61 2.19 -0.03
C TYR A 39 -13.65 1.04 1.00
N THR A 40 -14.84 0.47 1.19
CA THR A 40 -15.14 -0.67 2.07
C THR A 40 -16.14 -1.56 1.39
N TYR A 41 -15.99 -2.88 1.52
CA TYR A 41 -17.02 -3.82 1.03
C TYR A 41 -18.23 -3.86 1.98
N THR A 42 -18.00 -3.74 3.29
CA THR A 42 -19.02 -3.92 4.35
C THR A 42 -19.69 -2.61 4.81
N ASN A 43 -19.37 -1.47 4.19
CA ASN A 43 -19.75 -0.12 4.64
C ASN A 43 -19.41 0.21 6.11
N ARG A 44 -18.45 -0.52 6.70
CA ARG A 44 -17.95 -0.32 8.07
C ARG A 44 -16.44 -0.50 8.09
N TYR A 45 -15.79 -0.01 9.14
CA TYR A 45 -14.42 -0.36 9.46
C TYR A 45 -14.43 -1.37 10.62
N PRO A 46 -13.71 -2.50 10.55
CA PRO A 46 -13.60 -3.41 11.68
C PRO A 46 -13.07 -2.66 12.91
N ASP A 47 -13.49 -3.10 14.09
CA ASP A 47 -13.04 -2.56 15.37
C ASP A 47 -11.98 -3.51 15.92
N ILE A 48 -10.72 -3.11 15.80
CA ILE A 48 -9.56 -3.97 16.08
C ILE A 48 -8.77 -3.33 17.21
N ASP A 49 -8.74 -3.99 18.36
CA ASP A 49 -7.77 -3.70 19.41
C ASP A 49 -6.37 -4.16 18.92
N PRO A 50 -5.40 -3.23 18.75
CA PRO A 50 -4.07 -3.57 18.27
C PRO A 50 -3.25 -4.44 19.24
N THR A 51 -3.62 -4.50 20.52
CA THR A 51 -2.97 -5.36 21.52
C THR A 51 -3.49 -6.80 21.43
N ALA A 52 -4.77 -6.97 21.13
CA ALA A 52 -5.40 -8.26 20.86
C ALA A 52 -5.16 -8.77 19.42
N PHE A 53 -4.84 -7.88 18.47
CA PHE A 53 -4.59 -8.23 17.07
C PHE A 53 -3.54 -9.33 16.90
N ARG A 54 -3.83 -10.30 16.02
CA ARG A 54 -2.90 -11.33 15.54
C ARG A 54 -2.96 -11.39 14.02
N LEU A 55 -1.80 -11.39 13.37
CA LEU A 55 -1.65 -11.86 12.01
C LEU A 55 -1.42 -13.37 12.04
N ARG A 56 -2.32 -14.13 11.44
CA ARG A 56 -2.21 -15.59 11.28
C ARG A 56 -1.57 -15.94 9.95
N ILE A 57 -0.65 -16.90 9.94
CA ILE A 57 -0.01 -17.42 8.73
C ILE A 57 -0.13 -18.94 8.76
N ASP A 58 -0.85 -19.52 7.79
CA ASP A 58 -1.10 -20.96 7.71
C ASP A 58 -1.19 -21.47 6.26
N GLY A 59 -1.64 -22.71 6.07
CA GLY A 59 -1.66 -23.41 4.79
C GLY A 59 -0.41 -24.28 4.61
N LEU A 60 0.26 -24.14 3.46
CA LEU A 60 1.47 -24.89 3.10
C LEU A 60 2.72 -24.29 3.76
N VAL A 61 2.82 -24.45 5.09
CA VAL A 61 3.91 -23.96 5.94
C VAL A 61 4.32 -25.01 6.97
N ASP A 62 5.62 -25.14 7.25
CA ASP A 62 6.16 -26.03 8.28
C ASP A 62 5.74 -25.58 9.70
N HIS A 63 5.64 -24.26 9.90
CA HIS A 63 5.42 -23.61 11.19
C HIS A 63 4.33 -22.53 11.06
N PRO A 64 3.04 -22.88 11.28
CA PRO A 64 1.97 -21.89 11.35
C PRO A 64 2.26 -20.84 12.43
N LEU A 65 2.04 -19.56 12.11
CA LEU A 65 2.38 -18.43 12.98
C LEU A 65 1.14 -17.65 13.42
N GLU A 66 1.17 -17.15 14.65
CA GLU A 66 0.30 -16.06 15.11
C GLU A 66 1.15 -14.91 15.66
N LEU A 67 1.23 -13.81 14.91
CA LEU A 67 2.11 -12.69 15.21
C LEU A 67 1.33 -11.48 15.73
N THR A 68 1.71 -10.97 16.90
CA THR A 68 1.22 -9.69 17.42
C THR A 68 1.68 -8.51 16.56
N LEU A 69 0.99 -7.37 16.65
CA LEU A 69 1.47 -6.12 16.03
C LEU A 69 2.88 -5.76 16.53
N ALA A 70 3.13 -5.86 17.84
CA ALA A 70 4.42 -5.55 18.43
C ALA A 70 5.56 -6.45 17.90
N GLN A 71 5.29 -7.73 17.62
CA GLN A 71 6.27 -8.63 16.99
C GLN A 71 6.55 -8.23 15.53
N LEU A 72 5.55 -7.78 14.78
CA LEU A 72 5.74 -7.27 13.41
C LEU A 72 6.51 -5.95 13.40
N GLU A 73 6.28 -5.07 14.38
CA GLU A 73 7.01 -3.81 14.56
C GLU A 73 8.46 -4.01 15.05
N ALA A 74 8.77 -5.16 15.67
CA ALA A 74 10.11 -5.53 16.13
C ALA A 74 10.97 -6.28 15.09
N MET A 75 10.42 -6.61 13.91
CA MET A 75 11.17 -7.18 12.79
C MET A 75 11.95 -6.10 12.03
N ASP A 76 12.91 -6.51 11.20
CA ASP A 76 13.61 -5.63 10.25
C ASP A 76 12.62 -4.94 9.30
N ALA A 77 12.27 -3.70 9.64
CA ALA A 77 11.29 -2.91 8.92
C ALA A 77 11.83 -2.45 7.57
N VAL A 78 11.04 -2.60 6.52
CA VAL A 78 11.29 -2.01 5.21
C VAL A 78 10.46 -0.74 5.04
N ARG A 79 11.09 0.26 4.43
CA ARG A 79 10.48 1.56 4.12
C ARG A 79 10.42 1.73 2.61
N GLU A 80 9.22 1.91 2.07
CA GLU A 80 8.99 1.95 0.62
C GLU A 80 8.18 3.19 0.27
N GLN A 81 8.79 4.12 -0.47
CA GLN A 81 8.11 5.29 -1.02
C GLN A 81 7.62 4.98 -2.44
N ARG A 82 6.31 5.01 -2.67
CA ARG A 82 5.68 4.74 -3.98
C ARG A 82 4.40 5.55 -4.17
N THR A 83 3.98 5.73 -5.41
CA THR A 83 2.63 6.21 -5.73
C THR A 83 1.60 5.14 -5.39
N PHE A 84 0.54 5.50 -4.69
CA PHE A 84 -0.65 4.65 -4.55
C PHE A 84 -1.66 5.00 -5.65
N GLN A 85 -2.12 4.03 -6.44
CA GLN A 85 -3.07 4.27 -7.54
C GLN A 85 -4.37 3.50 -7.33
N CYS A 86 -5.49 4.21 -7.34
CA CYS A 86 -6.82 3.62 -7.25
C CYS A 86 -7.39 3.33 -8.64
N VAL A 87 -8.14 2.24 -8.76
CA VAL A 87 -8.83 1.85 -10.00
C VAL A 87 -9.92 2.86 -10.41
N THR A 88 -10.39 3.70 -9.47
CA THR A 88 -11.35 4.79 -9.73
C THR A 88 -10.69 6.09 -10.22
N GLY A 89 -9.46 6.02 -10.75
CA GLY A 89 -8.82 7.12 -11.48
C GLY A 89 -8.02 8.15 -10.67
N TRP A 90 -8.00 8.07 -9.34
CA TRP A 90 -7.15 8.93 -8.50
C TRP A 90 -5.87 8.22 -8.04
N SER A 91 -4.81 8.99 -7.81
CA SER A 91 -3.56 8.52 -7.23
C SER A 91 -3.04 9.49 -6.16
N VAL A 92 -2.16 9.00 -5.29
CA VAL A 92 -1.42 9.79 -4.30
C VAL A 92 0.08 9.49 -4.50
N PRO A 93 0.89 10.45 -4.96
CA PRO A 93 2.33 10.24 -5.18
C PRO A 93 3.09 10.21 -3.85
N ASN A 94 4.30 9.64 -3.89
CA ASN A 94 5.31 9.76 -2.82
C ASN A 94 4.89 9.26 -1.43
N VAL A 95 3.86 8.42 -1.33
CA VAL A 95 3.40 7.82 -0.07
C VAL A 95 4.47 6.88 0.46
N VAL A 96 4.85 7.06 1.72
CA VAL A 96 5.85 6.23 2.38
C VAL A 96 5.17 5.21 3.28
N TRP A 97 5.35 3.94 2.97
CA TRP A 97 4.88 2.84 3.79
C TRP A 97 6.03 2.29 4.63
N THR A 98 5.74 1.80 5.84
CA THR A 98 6.71 1.07 6.66
C THR A 98 6.06 -0.17 7.26
N GLY A 99 6.79 -1.29 7.18
CA GLY A 99 6.23 -2.63 7.41
C GLY A 99 7.25 -3.75 7.18
N VAL A 100 6.75 -4.98 7.01
CA VAL A 100 7.57 -6.18 6.75
C VAL A 100 7.31 -6.74 5.36
N ARG A 101 8.32 -7.33 4.70
CA ARG A 101 8.11 -8.00 3.40
C ARG A 101 7.37 -9.33 3.60
N PRO A 102 6.49 -9.75 2.67
CA PRO A 102 5.87 -11.08 2.73
C PRO A 102 6.92 -12.19 2.80
N GLU A 103 8.00 -12.07 2.01
CA GLU A 103 9.13 -13.01 1.99
C GLU A 103 9.77 -13.25 3.37
N THR A 104 9.83 -12.23 4.23
CA THR A 104 10.34 -12.38 5.61
C THR A 104 9.43 -13.28 6.44
N LEU A 105 8.11 -13.09 6.30
CA LEU A 105 7.09 -13.87 6.99
C LEU A 105 7.03 -15.32 6.47
N LEU A 106 7.17 -15.53 5.15
CA LEU A 106 7.22 -16.86 4.53
C LEU A 106 8.44 -17.67 4.98
N LYS A 107 9.60 -17.02 5.11
CA LYS A 107 10.81 -17.64 5.65
C LYS A 107 10.64 -18.04 7.12
N LEU A 108 10.03 -17.16 7.92
CA LEU A 108 9.77 -17.44 9.34
C LEU A 108 8.78 -18.61 9.54
N ALA A 109 7.79 -18.74 8.64
CA ALA A 109 6.80 -19.82 8.69
C ALA A 109 7.28 -21.15 8.07
N GLY A 110 8.41 -21.17 7.34
CA GLY A 110 8.81 -22.33 6.56
C GLY A 110 7.83 -22.62 5.41
N ALA A 111 7.56 -21.65 4.55
CA ALA A 111 6.63 -21.84 3.43
C ALA A 111 7.13 -22.91 2.44
N HIS A 112 6.28 -23.90 2.14
CA HIS A 112 6.64 -25.02 1.27
C HIS A 112 6.87 -24.54 -0.17
N ALA A 113 7.79 -25.18 -0.89
CA ALA A 113 8.05 -24.92 -2.31
C ALA A 113 6.85 -25.27 -3.25
N THR A 114 5.86 -26.03 -2.77
CA THR A 114 4.60 -26.30 -3.47
C THR A 114 3.56 -25.21 -3.27
N GLY A 115 3.78 -24.28 -2.33
CA GLY A 115 3.03 -23.04 -2.24
C GLY A 115 3.36 -22.15 -3.44
N THR A 116 2.35 -21.70 -4.16
CA THR A 116 2.48 -20.86 -5.36
C THR A 116 1.75 -19.52 -5.22
N HIS A 117 0.81 -19.42 -4.28
CA HIS A 117 -0.01 -18.24 -4.02
C HIS A 117 -0.10 -17.91 -2.53
N LEU A 118 -0.29 -16.63 -2.23
CA LEU A 118 -0.62 -16.09 -0.92
C LEU A 118 -2.04 -15.52 -0.98
N ILE A 119 -2.93 -16.02 -0.13
CA ILE A 119 -4.31 -15.56 -0.01
C ILE A 119 -4.40 -14.67 1.24
N PHE A 120 -4.86 -13.44 1.07
CA PHE A 120 -4.95 -12.42 2.11
C PHE A 120 -6.41 -12.19 2.50
N HIS A 121 -6.72 -12.37 3.78
CA HIS A 121 -8.04 -12.08 4.34
C HIS A 121 -8.03 -10.76 5.13
N SER A 122 -9.15 -10.03 5.04
CA SER A 122 -9.44 -8.85 5.85
C SER A 122 -10.24 -9.22 7.10
N ALA A 123 -9.92 -8.57 8.22
CA ALA A 123 -10.69 -8.60 9.46
C ALA A 123 -12.10 -8.00 9.34
N ASP A 124 -12.49 -7.42 8.19
CA ASP A 124 -13.89 -7.14 7.89
C ASP A 124 -14.73 -8.39 7.62
N GLY A 125 -14.10 -9.56 7.49
CA GLY A 125 -14.73 -10.87 7.35
C GLY A 125 -15.26 -11.19 5.95
N VAL A 126 -15.06 -10.31 4.96
CA VAL A 126 -15.62 -10.46 3.61
C VAL A 126 -14.58 -10.23 2.52
N TYR A 127 -13.67 -9.27 2.69
CA TYR A 127 -12.66 -8.99 1.69
C TYR A 127 -11.56 -10.05 1.68
N VAL A 128 -11.38 -10.68 0.53
CA VAL A 128 -10.28 -11.62 0.26
C VAL A 128 -9.65 -11.26 -1.08
N ASP A 129 -8.34 -11.37 -1.14
CA ASP A 129 -7.56 -11.18 -2.36
C ASP A 129 -6.35 -12.12 -2.36
N GLN A 130 -5.61 -12.16 -3.46
CA GLN A 130 -4.46 -13.03 -3.61
C GLN A 130 -3.32 -12.40 -4.42
N LEU A 131 -2.11 -12.94 -4.22
CA LEU A 131 -0.95 -12.74 -5.07
C LEU A 131 -0.29 -14.09 -5.34
N SER A 132 0.29 -14.31 -6.53
CA SER A 132 1.30 -15.36 -6.69
C SER A 132 2.54 -15.03 -5.85
N ILE A 133 3.38 -16.02 -5.53
CA ILE A 133 4.64 -15.78 -4.80
C ILE A 133 5.53 -14.79 -5.55
N ASP A 134 5.59 -14.86 -6.88
CA ASP A 134 6.35 -13.91 -7.70
C ASP A 134 5.81 -12.47 -7.55
N GLN A 135 4.49 -12.30 -7.50
CA GLN A 135 3.85 -11.00 -7.26
C GLN A 135 4.13 -10.51 -5.83
N ALA A 136 4.08 -11.39 -4.83
CA ALA A 136 4.37 -11.06 -3.43
C ALA A 136 5.85 -10.69 -3.18
N ARG A 137 6.75 -11.07 -4.11
CA ARG A 137 8.17 -10.75 -4.11
C ARG A 137 8.53 -9.48 -4.90
N LEU A 138 7.58 -8.83 -5.57
CA LEU A 138 7.87 -7.63 -6.36
C LEU A 138 8.42 -6.48 -5.50
N PRO A 139 9.30 -5.62 -6.06
CA PRO A 139 9.82 -4.45 -5.36
C PRO A 139 8.70 -3.55 -4.81
N GLY A 140 8.80 -3.18 -3.53
CA GLY A 140 7.80 -2.34 -2.87
C GLY A 140 6.61 -3.08 -2.26
N VAL A 141 6.47 -4.41 -2.41
CA VAL A 141 5.41 -5.16 -1.74
C VAL A 141 5.74 -5.38 -0.26
N LEU A 142 4.81 -5.02 0.63
CA LEU A 142 4.95 -5.13 2.08
C LEU A 142 3.60 -5.24 2.81
N LEU A 143 3.64 -5.83 4.01
CA LEU A 143 2.60 -5.69 5.03
C LEU A 143 2.94 -4.47 5.88
N ALA A 144 2.30 -3.34 5.59
CA ALA A 144 2.51 -2.05 6.25
C ALA A 144 1.70 -1.92 7.54
N TYR A 145 2.32 -1.37 8.59
CA TYR A 145 1.68 -0.93 9.84
C TYR A 145 1.79 0.60 10.07
N ARG A 146 2.63 1.28 9.28
CA ARG A 146 2.77 2.75 9.25
C ARG A 146 2.65 3.33 7.84
N ILE A 147 2.26 4.60 7.79
CA ILE A 147 2.19 5.46 6.60
C ILE A 147 2.70 6.86 6.97
N ASP A 148 3.61 7.43 6.18
CA ASP A 148 4.27 8.72 6.41
C ASP A 148 4.66 8.95 7.89
N ASP A 149 5.45 8.02 8.43
CA ASP A 149 5.97 8.00 9.80
C ASP A 149 4.93 8.01 10.95
N VAL A 150 3.66 7.78 10.67
CA VAL A 150 2.63 7.56 11.70
C VAL A 150 1.96 6.19 11.55
N PRO A 151 1.32 5.65 12.61
CA PRO A 151 0.45 4.48 12.47
C PRO A 151 -0.60 4.70 11.38
N LEU A 152 -1.01 3.62 10.72
CA LEU A 152 -2.11 3.69 9.75
C LEU A 152 -3.36 4.34 10.37
N PRO A 153 -4.14 5.13 9.61
CA PRO A 153 -5.51 5.47 10.01
C PRO A 153 -6.40 4.21 10.00
N ARG A 154 -7.37 4.09 10.92
CA ARG A 154 -8.35 2.97 10.94
C ARG A 154 -9.01 2.75 9.57
N LYS A 155 -9.53 3.81 8.94
CA LYS A 155 -10.09 3.79 7.57
C LYS A 155 -9.11 3.30 6.49
N GLY A 156 -7.82 3.51 6.73
CA GLY A 156 -6.70 3.16 5.85
C GLY A 156 -6.14 1.76 6.04
N GLY A 157 -6.62 0.99 7.03
CA GLY A 157 -6.22 -0.41 7.23
C GLY A 157 -5.51 -0.73 8.55
N TYR A 158 -5.47 0.18 9.53
CA TYR A 158 -4.87 -0.11 10.85
C TYR A 158 -5.53 -1.33 11.53
N PRO A 159 -4.76 -2.27 12.11
CA PRO A 159 -3.33 -2.19 12.40
C PRO A 159 -2.39 -2.57 11.26
N LEU A 160 -2.84 -3.41 10.32
CA LEU A 160 -1.98 -3.98 9.27
C LEU A 160 -2.69 -4.01 7.92
N ARG A 161 -1.97 -3.65 6.85
CA ARG A 161 -2.47 -3.78 5.48
C ARG A 161 -1.41 -4.31 4.52
N LEU A 162 -1.84 -5.02 3.49
CA LEU A 162 -1.02 -5.27 2.31
C LEU A 162 -0.92 -4.00 1.46
N ILE A 163 0.26 -3.78 0.89
CA ILE A 163 0.57 -2.75 -0.10
C ILE A 163 1.25 -3.44 -1.28
N VAL A 164 0.69 -3.23 -2.48
CA VAL A 164 1.16 -3.83 -3.73
C VAL A 164 1.35 -2.72 -4.78
N PRO A 165 2.43 -1.93 -4.73
CA PRO A 165 2.57 -0.70 -5.51
C PRO A 165 2.44 -0.83 -7.03
N PRO A 166 2.85 -1.94 -7.69
CA PRO A 166 2.70 -2.07 -9.14
C PRO A 166 1.29 -2.43 -9.61
N MET A 167 0.34 -2.58 -8.68
CA MET A 167 -1.04 -2.96 -8.95
C MET A 167 -2.02 -1.90 -8.48
N TYR A 168 -3.23 -1.90 -9.03
CA TYR A 168 -4.33 -1.09 -8.51
C TYR A 168 -4.63 -1.43 -7.05
N GLY A 169 -4.98 -0.40 -6.28
CA GLY A 169 -5.13 -0.44 -4.83
C GLY A 169 -6.18 -1.42 -4.27
N TYR A 170 -6.95 -2.14 -5.09
CA TYR A 170 -7.79 -3.25 -4.61
C TYR A 170 -6.97 -4.47 -4.16
N LYS A 171 -5.85 -4.79 -4.83
CA LYS A 171 -4.92 -5.84 -4.36
C LYS A 171 -4.22 -5.48 -3.05
N SER A 172 -4.23 -4.21 -2.65
CA SER A 172 -3.63 -3.70 -1.41
C SER A 172 -4.60 -3.86 -0.22
N VAL A 173 -4.92 -5.11 0.13
CA VAL A 173 -5.89 -5.52 1.17
C VAL A 173 -5.69 -4.76 2.48
N LYS A 174 -6.78 -4.24 3.06
CA LYS A 174 -6.77 -3.55 4.37
C LYS A 174 -7.11 -4.53 5.49
N TRP A 175 -6.66 -4.23 6.72
CA TRP A 175 -7.00 -4.98 7.92
C TRP A 175 -6.61 -6.47 7.85
N VAL A 176 -5.43 -6.76 7.31
CA VAL A 176 -5.00 -8.14 7.06
C VAL A 176 -4.81 -8.88 8.39
N ASP A 177 -5.62 -9.90 8.66
CA ASP A 177 -5.55 -10.74 9.87
C ASP A 177 -5.07 -12.17 9.57
N ARG A 178 -5.11 -12.60 8.30
CA ARG A 178 -4.67 -13.94 7.89
C ARG A 178 -4.04 -13.95 6.50
N ILE A 179 -2.95 -14.70 6.38
CA ILE A 179 -2.31 -15.07 5.12
C ILE A 179 -2.31 -16.60 5.02
N ILE A 180 -2.77 -17.14 3.90
CA ILE A 180 -2.72 -18.58 3.62
C ILE A 180 -1.76 -18.84 2.45
N VAL A 181 -0.77 -19.70 2.66
CA VAL A 181 0.09 -20.21 1.59
C VAL A 181 -0.63 -21.38 0.91
N ALA A 182 -0.89 -21.27 -0.39
CA ALA A 182 -1.70 -22.23 -1.15
C ALA A 182 -1.02 -22.68 -2.46
N ASP A 183 -1.37 -23.87 -2.93
CA ASP A 183 -0.93 -24.44 -4.22
C ASP A 183 -1.64 -23.84 -5.44
N LYS A 184 -2.72 -23.08 -5.20
CA LYS A 184 -3.53 -22.38 -6.19
C LYS A 184 -4.14 -21.10 -5.62
N GLY A 185 -4.43 -20.16 -6.50
CA GLY A 185 -5.13 -18.93 -6.17
C GLY A 185 -6.61 -19.10 -5.86
N VAL A 186 -7.23 -18.00 -5.43
CA VAL A 186 -8.69 -17.84 -5.30
C VAL A 186 -9.16 -16.65 -6.12
N VAL A 187 -10.44 -16.64 -6.52
CA VAL A 187 -11.03 -15.43 -7.11
C VAL A 187 -11.12 -14.36 -6.01
N GLY A 188 -10.43 -13.24 -6.20
CA GLY A 188 -10.49 -12.09 -5.29
C GLY A 188 -11.82 -11.34 -5.34
N THR A 189 -11.96 -10.32 -4.49
CA THR A 189 -13.24 -9.62 -4.29
C THR A 189 -13.63 -8.71 -5.45
N TRP A 190 -12.68 -8.10 -6.17
CA TRP A 190 -13.00 -7.27 -7.35
C TRP A 190 -13.05 -8.09 -8.63
N GLU A 191 -12.32 -9.20 -8.69
CA GLU A 191 -12.29 -10.18 -9.76
C GLU A 191 -13.67 -10.82 -9.95
N ARG A 192 -14.43 -11.01 -8.86
CA ARG A 192 -15.87 -11.37 -8.89
C ARG A 192 -16.75 -10.38 -9.64
N TRP A 193 -16.31 -9.13 -9.83
CA TRP A 193 -16.99 -8.08 -10.58
C TRP A 193 -16.34 -7.80 -11.95
N GLY A 194 -15.47 -8.70 -12.42
CA GLY A 194 -14.86 -8.62 -13.76
C GLY A 194 -13.58 -7.78 -13.83
N TYR A 195 -13.00 -7.37 -12.70
CA TYR A 195 -11.70 -6.69 -12.69
C TYR A 195 -10.55 -7.68 -12.94
N PRO A 196 -9.43 -7.25 -13.56
CA PRO A 196 -8.30 -8.15 -13.86
C PRO A 196 -7.59 -8.67 -12.60
N ASP A 197 -7.43 -9.99 -12.47
CA ASP A 197 -6.74 -10.63 -11.32
C ASP A 197 -5.31 -10.14 -11.09
N ASN A 198 -4.57 -9.83 -12.17
CA ASN A 198 -3.21 -9.29 -12.06
C ASN A 198 -3.17 -7.81 -11.65
N ALA A 199 -4.30 -7.08 -11.80
CA ALA A 199 -4.50 -5.68 -11.48
C ALA A 199 -3.40 -4.71 -11.92
N TRP A 200 -2.64 -5.01 -12.97
CA TRP A 200 -1.48 -4.20 -13.36
C TRP A 200 -1.87 -2.75 -13.67
N ILE A 201 -1.13 -1.81 -13.09
CA ILE A 201 -1.23 -0.40 -13.48
C ILE A 201 -0.83 -0.31 -14.97
N ASN A 202 -1.65 0.38 -15.77
CA ASN A 202 -1.54 0.46 -17.23
C ASN A 202 -1.67 -0.89 -17.98
N GLY A 203 -1.97 -2.00 -17.31
CA GLY A 203 -2.23 -3.31 -17.92
C GLY A 203 -1.00 -4.20 -18.15
N GLU A 204 0.22 -3.73 -17.86
CA GLU A 204 1.46 -4.44 -18.14
C GLU A 204 2.19 -4.87 -16.86
N LYS A 205 2.79 -6.07 -16.86
CA LYS A 205 3.65 -6.51 -15.76
C LYS A 205 4.87 -5.57 -15.69
N PRO A 206 5.25 -5.07 -14.50
CA PRO A 206 6.47 -4.28 -14.34
C PRO A 206 7.71 -5.04 -14.82
N ALA A 207 8.65 -4.29 -15.42
CA ALA A 207 9.99 -4.77 -15.75
C ALA A 207 10.83 -5.04 -14.48
#